data_AF-A0A914M4P2-F1
#
_entry.id   AF-A0A914M4P2-F1
#
_cell.length_a   1.000
_cell.length_b   1.000
_cell.length_c   1.000
_cell.angle_alpha   90.00
_cell.angle_beta   90.00
_cell.angle_gamma   90.00
#
_symmetry.space_group_name_H-M   'P 1'
#
loop_
_entity.id
_entity.type
_entity.pdbx_description
1 polymer ?
#
loop_
_entity_poly.entity_id
_entity_poly.type
_entity_poly.pdbx_seq_one_letter_code
_entity_poly.pdbx_strand_id
1 'polypeptide(L)'
;MAQPKMTLAEVDGLIERILLTNSQRFTQLVTASDIKALCNSAIEVLRVQPSLVEIDPPVVVCGDIHGQFSDLMRIFSRVGFPPLKNFLFLGDYVDRGRQSIETAVLLLAYKTRYPANFFLLRGNHECSNINRVYGFLEEIRRRFPHDTQSLWIAFNKAFAWLPFTALVGGRVLCK
;
A
#
# COMPACT_ATOMS: atom_id res chain seq x y z
N MET A 1 8.27 -21.93 -7.30
CA MET A 1 7.32 -21.49 -8.34
C MET A 1 7.05 -20.02 -8.15
N ALA A 2 7.27 -19.19 -9.17
CA ALA A 2 6.85 -17.79 -9.11
C ALA A 2 5.32 -17.76 -8.96
N GLN A 3 4.80 -17.04 -7.96
CA GLN A 3 3.36 -16.85 -7.83
C GLN A 3 2.86 -16.03 -9.03
N PRO A 4 1.71 -16.38 -9.62
CA PRO A 4 1.19 -15.70 -10.80
C PRO A 4 0.89 -14.23 -10.50
N LYS A 5 1.19 -13.38 -11.49
CA LYS A 5 0.90 -11.94 -11.48
C LYS A 5 -0.61 -11.72 -11.57
N MET A 6 -1.16 -10.81 -10.77
CA MET A 6 -2.55 -10.40 -10.90
C MET A 6 -2.76 -9.61 -12.21
N THR A 7 -3.81 -9.96 -12.93
CA THR A 7 -4.37 -9.16 -14.02
C THR A 7 -4.98 -7.86 -13.47
N LEU A 8 -5.14 -6.84 -14.31
CA LEU A 8 -5.77 -5.58 -13.88
C LEU A 8 -7.21 -5.79 -13.38
N ALA A 9 -7.96 -6.71 -13.99
CA ALA A 9 -9.31 -7.04 -13.56
C ALA A 9 -9.35 -7.68 -12.15
N GLU A 10 -8.36 -8.52 -11.81
CA GLU A 10 -8.24 -9.08 -10.46
C GLU A 10 -7.87 -8.01 -9.43
N VAL A 11 -7.03 -7.03 -9.82
CA VAL A 11 -6.71 -5.89 -8.95
C VAL A 11 -7.94 -5.00 -8.75
N ASP A 12 -8.72 -4.73 -9.80
CA ASP A 12 -9.96 -3.95 -9.71
C ASP A 12 -10.98 -4.65 -8.77
N GLY A 13 -11.20 -5.96 -8.94
CA GLY A 13 -12.06 -6.72 -8.04
C GLY A 13 -11.54 -6.78 -6.59
N LEU A 14 -10.23 -6.76 -6.37
CA LEU A 14 -9.65 -6.64 -5.04
C LEU A 14 -9.92 -5.26 -4.42
N ILE A 15 -9.75 -4.18 -5.18
CA ILE A 15 -10.06 -2.81 -4.74
C ILE A 15 -11.53 -2.72 -4.33
N GLU A 16 -12.46 -3.21 -5.16
CA GLU A 16 -13.89 -3.21 -4.84
C GLU A 16 -14.20 -3.94 -3.52
N ARG A 17 -13.64 -5.15 -3.33
CA ARG A 17 -13.81 -5.92 -2.08
C ARG A 17 -13.31 -5.15 -0.85
N ILE A 18 -12.20 -4.42 -0.97
CA ILE A 18 -11.62 -3.62 0.12
C ILE A 18 -12.47 -2.39 0.41
N LEU A 19 -12.97 -1.70 -0.62
CA LEU A 19 -13.80 -0.50 -0.46
C LEU A 19 -15.19 -0.82 0.13
N LEU A 20 -15.73 -2.02 -0.15
CA LEU A 20 -16.99 -2.50 0.43
C LEU A 20 -16.84 -3.06 1.85
N THR A 21 -15.61 -3.27 2.32
CA THR A 21 -15.33 -3.88 3.62
C THR A 21 -15.56 -2.89 4.77
N ASN A 22 -16.29 -3.32 5.79
CA ASN A 22 -16.10 -2.81 7.15
C ASN A 22 -15.03 -3.66 7.87
N SER A 23 -14.22 -3.06 8.74
CA SER A 23 -13.01 -3.68 9.34
C SER A 23 -13.16 -5.12 9.85
N GLN A 24 -14.37 -5.50 10.28
CA GLN A 24 -14.70 -6.83 10.80
C GLN A 24 -14.75 -7.93 9.71
N ARG A 25 -14.97 -7.58 8.44
CA ARG A 25 -15.17 -8.54 7.34
C ARG A 25 -13.99 -8.69 6.38
N PHE A 26 -12.92 -7.91 6.56
CA PHE A 26 -11.79 -7.91 5.63
C PHE A 26 -11.22 -9.32 5.38
N THR A 27 -11.00 -10.11 6.43
CA THR A 27 -10.42 -11.47 6.32
C THR A 27 -11.34 -12.48 5.64
N GLN A 28 -12.64 -12.18 5.54
CA GLN A 28 -13.61 -12.99 4.78
C GLN A 28 -13.59 -12.64 3.29
N LEU A 29 -13.23 -11.39 2.96
CA LEU A 29 -13.27 -10.87 1.61
C LEU A 29 -11.90 -10.88 0.93
N VAL A 30 -10.80 -10.80 1.68
CA VAL A 30 -9.43 -10.77 1.16
C VAL A 30 -8.61 -11.88 1.80
N THR A 31 -8.17 -12.83 0.99
CA THR A 31 -7.42 -14.00 1.46
C THR A 31 -5.92 -13.69 1.57
N ALA A 32 -5.19 -14.50 2.34
CA ALA A 32 -3.73 -14.40 2.38
C ALA A 32 -3.10 -14.61 0.99
N SER A 33 -3.71 -15.44 0.14
CA SER A 33 -3.25 -15.64 -1.24
C SER A 33 -3.40 -14.37 -2.08
N ASP A 34 -4.54 -13.68 -1.95
CA ASP A 34 -4.79 -12.39 -2.62
C ASP A 34 -3.70 -11.38 -2.23
N ILE A 35 -3.41 -11.26 -0.93
CA ILE A 35 -2.39 -10.31 -0.42
C ILE A 35 -0.99 -10.66 -0.97
N LYS A 36 -0.62 -11.95 -0.98
CA LYS A 36 0.68 -12.41 -1.50
C LYS A 36 0.81 -12.12 -2.99
N ALA A 37 -0.21 -12.42 -3.79
CA ALA A 37 -0.22 -12.16 -5.22
C ALA A 37 -0.22 -10.66 -5.54
N LEU A 38 -0.91 -9.83 -4.74
CA LEU A 38 -0.83 -8.37 -4.83
C LEU A 38 0.59 -7.87 -4.54
N CYS A 39 1.22 -8.32 -3.46
CA CYS A 39 2.59 -7.91 -3.11
C CYS A 39 3.57 -8.19 -4.26
N ASN A 40 3.50 -9.37 -4.88
CA ASN A 40 4.35 -9.69 -6.04
C ASN A 40 4.05 -8.80 -7.25
N SER A 41 2.77 -8.53 -7.52
CA SER A 41 2.36 -7.66 -8.63
C SER A 41 2.84 -6.22 -8.43
N ALA A 42 2.75 -5.73 -7.18
CA ALA A 42 3.26 -4.42 -6.80
C ALA A 42 4.80 -4.34 -6.92
N ILE A 43 5.53 -5.40 -6.56
CA ILE A 43 6.99 -5.46 -6.76
C ILE A 43 7.36 -5.26 -8.22
N GLU A 44 6.68 -5.92 -9.16
CA GLU A 44 7.00 -5.76 -10.59
C GLU A 44 6.76 -4.32 -11.08
N VAL A 45 5.76 -3.64 -10.55
CA VAL A 45 5.51 -2.22 -10.83
C VAL A 45 6.55 -1.31 -10.17
N LEU A 46 6.92 -1.58 -8.92
CA LEU A 46 7.85 -0.76 -8.15
C LEU A 46 9.29 -0.90 -8.62
N ARG A 47 9.73 -2.11 -9.04
CA ARG A 47 11.13 -2.37 -9.42
C ARG A 47 11.59 -1.55 -10.62
N VAL A 48 10.66 -1.20 -11.51
CA VAL A 48 10.97 -0.41 -12.71
C VAL A 48 10.95 1.09 -12.43
N GLN A 49 10.49 1.51 -11.25
CA GLN A 49 10.51 2.92 -10.86
C GLN A 49 11.87 3.30 -10.28
N PRO A 50 12.36 4.52 -10.58
CA PRO A 50 13.58 5.03 -9.96
C PRO A 50 13.38 5.29 -8.47
N SER A 51 14.47 5.26 -7.71
CA SER A 51 14.47 5.60 -6.27
C SER A 51 14.08 7.06 -5.98
N LEU A 52 14.33 7.96 -6.94
CA LEU A 52 13.82 9.32 -6.99
C LEU A 52 12.74 9.39 -8.08
N VAL A 53 11.49 9.53 -7.70
CA VAL A 53 10.37 9.61 -8.66
C VAL A 53 10.10 11.06 -9.02
N GLU A 54 10.10 11.38 -10.31
CA GLU A 54 9.71 12.69 -10.80
C GLU A 54 8.21 12.71 -11.12
N ILE A 55 7.50 13.72 -10.62
CA ILE A 55 6.04 13.80 -10.71
C ILE A 55 5.62 15.19 -11.19
N ASP A 56 4.83 15.23 -12.26
CA ASP A 56 4.24 16.47 -12.74
C ASP A 56 2.99 16.85 -11.93
N PRO A 57 2.80 18.14 -11.61
CA PRO A 57 1.55 18.62 -11.01
C PRO A 57 0.40 18.55 -12.03
N PRO A 58 -0.86 18.40 -11.58
CA PRO A 58 -1.32 18.41 -10.18
C PRO A 58 -1.15 17.06 -9.48
N VAL A 59 -0.75 17.09 -8.21
CA VAL A 59 -0.67 15.91 -7.33
C VAL A 59 -1.11 16.27 -5.92
N VAL A 60 -1.83 15.36 -5.27
CA VAL A 60 -2.21 15.46 -3.86
C VAL A 60 -1.13 14.76 -3.04
N VAL A 61 -0.53 15.47 -2.09
CA VAL A 61 0.49 14.92 -1.21
C VAL A 61 -0.13 14.53 0.14
N CYS A 62 0.09 13.30 0.57
CA CYS A 62 -0.43 12.74 1.81
C CYS A 62 0.72 12.27 2.71
N GLY A 63 0.73 12.68 3.97
CA GLY A 63 1.67 12.18 4.98
C GLY A 63 1.25 10.85 5.59
N ASP A 64 1.68 10.63 6.82
CA ASP A 64 1.50 9.40 7.59
C ASP A 64 0.03 8.96 7.66
N ILE A 65 -0.20 7.65 7.56
CA ILE A 65 -1.52 7.04 7.70
C ILE A 65 -1.59 6.11 8.91
N HIS A 66 -0.50 5.39 9.23
CA HIS A 66 -0.38 4.52 10.40
C HIS A 66 -1.60 3.62 10.64
N GLY A 67 -2.05 2.90 9.62
CA GLY A 67 -3.19 1.99 9.74
C GLY A 67 -4.52 2.65 10.13
N GLN A 68 -4.67 3.97 9.99
CA GLN A 68 -5.93 4.70 10.15
C GLN A 68 -6.79 4.62 8.88
N PHE A 69 -7.20 3.41 8.51
CA PHE A 69 -7.89 3.15 7.25
C PHE A 69 -9.16 4.00 7.05
N SER A 70 -9.93 4.26 8.11
CA SER A 70 -11.11 5.14 8.03
C SER A 70 -10.76 6.57 7.65
N ASP A 71 -9.61 7.08 8.07
CA ASP A 71 -9.16 8.42 7.73
C ASP A 71 -8.60 8.46 6.31
N LEU A 72 -7.92 7.40 5.86
CA LEU A 72 -7.56 7.22 4.44
C LEU A 72 -8.80 7.29 3.54
N MET A 73 -9.87 6.58 3.91
CA MET A 73 -11.14 6.61 3.17
C MET A 73 -11.79 7.99 3.15
N ARG A 74 -11.68 8.76 4.25
CA ARG A 74 -12.15 10.15 4.30
C ARG A 74 -11.32 11.07 3.39
N ILE A 75 -10.00 10.88 3.32
CA ILE A 75 -9.13 11.61 2.40
C ILE A 75 -9.60 11.40 0.96
N PHE A 76 -9.76 10.13 0.54
CA PHE A 76 -10.24 9.83 -0.82
C PHE A 76 -11.65 10.36 -1.08
N SER A 77 -12.56 10.26 -0.11
CA SER A 77 -13.92 10.78 -0.27
C SER A 77 -13.96 12.31 -0.41
N ARG A 78 -13.05 13.03 0.26
CA ARG A 78 -13.00 14.50 0.22
C ARG A 78 -12.27 15.04 -1.01
N VAL A 79 -11.19 14.38 -1.42
CA VAL A 79 -10.29 14.86 -2.49
C VAL A 79 -10.64 14.27 -3.85
N GLY A 80 -11.21 13.06 -3.87
CA GLY A 80 -11.49 12.26 -5.05
C GLY A 80 -10.65 10.98 -5.07
N PHE A 81 -11.27 9.86 -5.46
CA PHE A 81 -10.59 8.57 -5.55
C PHE A 81 -9.66 8.50 -6.78
N PRO A 82 -8.57 7.71 -6.73
CA PRO A 82 -7.83 7.34 -7.94
C PRO A 82 -8.75 6.66 -8.98
N PRO A 83 -8.60 6.93 -10.28
CA PRO A 83 -7.57 7.75 -10.92
C PRO A 83 -7.96 9.22 -11.12
N LEU A 84 -9.07 9.70 -10.54
CA LEU A 84 -9.56 11.07 -10.76
C LEU A 84 -8.58 12.14 -10.24
N LYS A 85 -7.71 11.76 -9.29
CA LYS A 85 -6.61 12.58 -8.77
C LYS A 85 -5.33 11.76 -8.70
N ASN A 86 -4.21 12.44 -8.98
CA ASN A 86 -2.89 11.87 -8.74
C ASN A 86 -2.55 12.00 -7.26
N PHE A 87 -1.93 10.96 -6.68
CA PHE A 87 -1.55 10.94 -5.27
C PHE A 87 -0.07 10.61 -5.10
N LEU A 88 0.58 11.31 -4.17
CA LEU A 88 1.89 11.00 -3.63
C LEU A 88 1.74 10.79 -2.11
N PHE A 89 1.98 9.58 -1.63
CA PHE A 89 2.08 9.32 -0.19
C PHE A 89 3.54 9.28 0.27
N LEU A 90 3.81 9.85 1.43
CA LEU A 90 5.17 10.06 1.95
C LEU A 90 5.73 8.89 2.78
N GLY A 91 4.93 7.86 3.06
CA GLY A 91 5.34 6.72 3.87
C GLY A 91 4.48 6.51 5.11
N ASP A 92 4.94 5.64 6.01
CA ASP A 92 4.34 5.36 7.31
C ASP A 92 2.87 4.94 7.18
N TYR A 93 2.67 3.88 6.41
CA TYR A 93 1.36 3.29 6.10
C TYR A 93 0.89 2.34 7.20
N VAL A 94 1.85 1.64 7.81
CA VAL A 94 1.60 0.56 8.77
C VAL A 94 1.99 0.98 10.19
N ASP A 95 1.76 0.06 11.14
CA ASP A 95 1.97 0.22 12.59
C ASP A 95 1.06 1.26 13.26
N ARG A 96 1.05 1.24 14.60
CA ARG A 96 0.34 2.14 15.53
C ARG A 96 -1.19 2.14 15.47
N GLY A 97 -1.79 2.10 14.28
CA GLY A 97 -3.23 1.99 14.08
C GLY A 97 -3.73 0.54 14.11
N ARG A 98 -5.04 0.40 13.83
CA ARG A 98 -5.77 -0.88 13.98
C ARG A 98 -5.97 -1.62 12.66
N GLN A 99 -5.75 -0.96 11.53
CA GLN A 99 -6.11 -1.43 10.19
C GLN A 99 -4.96 -1.19 9.20
N SER A 100 -3.75 -1.56 9.60
CA SER A 100 -2.55 -1.44 8.76
C SER A 100 -2.62 -2.38 7.56
N ILE A 101 -3.24 -3.56 7.70
CA ILE A 101 -3.40 -4.50 6.57
C ILE A 101 -4.29 -3.89 5.48
N GLU A 102 -5.47 -3.37 5.83
CA GLU A 102 -6.36 -2.72 4.86
C GLU A 102 -5.67 -1.55 4.17
N THR A 103 -4.97 -0.73 4.95
CA THR A 103 -4.23 0.43 4.46
C THR A 103 -3.17 0.02 3.45
N ALA A 104 -2.27 -0.89 3.83
CA ALA A 104 -1.19 -1.34 2.96
C ALA A 104 -1.72 -2.03 1.69
N VAL A 105 -2.74 -2.87 1.82
CA VAL A 105 -3.32 -3.59 0.68
C VAL A 105 -4.00 -2.61 -0.29
N LEU A 106 -4.79 -1.65 0.19
CA LEU A 106 -5.44 -0.68 -0.69
C LEU A 106 -4.42 0.20 -1.42
N LEU A 107 -3.41 0.71 -0.71
CA LEU A 107 -2.36 1.54 -1.30
C LEU A 107 -1.56 0.78 -2.35
N LEU A 108 -1.15 -0.48 -2.07
CA LEU A 108 -0.46 -1.32 -3.05
C LEU A 108 -1.34 -1.70 -4.24
N ALA A 109 -2.64 -1.91 -4.03
CA ALA A 109 -3.60 -2.17 -5.10
C ALA A 109 -3.73 -0.96 -6.04
N TYR A 110 -3.91 0.25 -5.50
CA TYR A 110 -3.91 1.46 -6.32
C TYR A 110 -2.58 1.71 -7.02
N LYS A 111 -1.45 1.44 -6.36
CA LYS A 111 -0.13 1.53 -6.98
C LYS A 111 -0.01 0.58 -8.18
N THR A 112 -0.46 -0.66 -8.01
CA THR A 112 -0.43 -1.68 -9.06
C THR A 112 -1.36 -1.31 -10.22
N ARG A 113 -2.53 -0.72 -9.90
CA ARG A 113 -3.57 -0.38 -10.87
C ARG A 113 -3.30 0.90 -11.66
N TYR A 114 -2.69 1.90 -11.02
CA TYR A 114 -2.46 3.23 -11.58
C TYR A 114 -1.00 3.66 -11.36
N PRO A 115 -0.01 2.94 -11.92
CA PRO A 115 1.40 3.12 -11.61
C PRO A 115 1.96 4.50 -11.93
N ALA A 116 1.36 5.20 -12.90
CA ALA A 116 1.74 6.55 -13.35
C ALA A 116 0.95 7.69 -12.67
N ASN A 117 -0.04 7.38 -11.83
CA ASN A 117 -0.89 8.37 -11.16
C ASN A 117 -0.90 8.22 -9.63
N PHE A 118 -0.44 7.08 -9.12
CA PHE A 118 -0.41 6.77 -7.70
C PHE A 118 1.02 6.41 -7.27
N PHE A 119 1.57 7.21 -6.36
CA PHE A 119 2.97 7.14 -5.94
C PHE A 119 3.04 6.91 -4.43
N LEU A 120 3.94 6.01 -4.03
CA LEU A 120 4.17 5.62 -2.65
C LEU A 120 5.65 5.75 -2.36
N LEU A 121 6.04 6.58 -1.40
CA LEU A 121 7.39 6.61 -0.87
C LEU A 121 7.57 5.63 0.29
N ARG A 122 8.82 5.40 0.67
CA ARG A 122 9.16 4.52 1.78
C ARG A 122 9.34 5.33 3.06
N GLY A 123 8.46 5.12 4.04
CA GLY A 123 8.64 5.60 5.41
C GLY A 123 9.55 4.67 6.22
N ASN A 124 9.85 5.06 7.46
CA ASN A 124 10.67 4.23 8.35
C ASN A 124 9.90 3.01 8.87
N HIS A 125 8.56 3.06 8.89
CA HIS A 125 7.71 1.92 9.26
C HIS A 125 7.61 0.86 8.15
N GLU A 126 7.95 1.18 6.90
CA GLU A 126 8.10 0.22 5.80
C GLU A 126 9.48 -0.51 5.85
N CYS A 127 9.93 -0.83 7.06
CA CYS A 127 11.15 -1.58 7.36
C CYS A 127 10.86 -2.70 8.37
N SER A 128 11.39 -3.89 8.09
CA SER A 128 11.14 -5.09 8.89
C SER A 128 11.52 -4.95 10.36
N ASN A 129 12.59 -4.21 10.67
CA ASN A 129 13.01 -4.01 12.06
C ASN A 129 12.01 -3.16 12.86
N ILE A 130 11.31 -2.25 12.20
CA ILE A 130 10.33 -1.35 12.82
C ILE A 130 8.97 -2.04 12.88
N ASN A 131 8.43 -2.48 11.75
CA ASN A 131 7.08 -3.07 11.70
C ASN A 131 6.95 -4.46 12.34
N ARG A 132 8.07 -5.05 12.78
CA ARG A 132 8.08 -6.20 13.68
C ARG A 132 7.61 -5.86 15.09
N VAL A 133 7.87 -4.64 15.56
CA VAL A 133 7.72 -4.23 16.97
C VAL A 133 6.53 -3.30 17.18
N TYR A 134 6.19 -2.45 16.21
CA TYR A 134 5.21 -1.37 16.40
C TYR A 134 3.77 -1.69 15.97
N GLY A 135 3.46 -2.97 15.76
CA GLY A 135 2.09 -3.48 15.68
C GLY A 135 1.73 -4.24 14.40
N PHE A 136 2.39 -3.99 13.27
CA PHE A 136 2.00 -4.61 12.01
C PHE A 136 2.13 -6.14 12.02
N LEU A 137 3.26 -6.68 12.50
CA LEU A 137 3.42 -8.13 12.64
C LEU A 137 2.38 -8.74 13.61
N GLU A 138 2.05 -8.04 14.69
CA GLU A 138 1.03 -8.49 15.63
C GLU A 138 -0.37 -8.48 15.01
N GLU A 139 -0.71 -7.46 14.22
CA GLU A 139 -1.97 -7.38 13.50
C GLU A 139 -2.10 -8.55 12.51
N ILE A 140 -1.05 -8.83 11.73
CA ILE A 140 -1.02 -9.99 10.82
C ILE A 140 -1.20 -11.28 11.62
N ARG A 141 -0.50 -11.44 12.75
CA ARG A 141 -0.61 -12.64 13.59
C ARG A 141 -2.03 -12.88 14.07
N ARG A 142 -2.70 -11.82 14.51
CA ARG A 142 -4.07 -11.89 15.02
C ARG A 142 -5.10 -12.21 13.94
N ARG A 143 -4.90 -11.72 12.70
CA ARG A 143 -5.89 -11.79 11.62
C ARG A 143 -5.66 -12.92 10.62
N PHE A 144 -4.41 -13.34 10.46
CA PHE A 144 -3.98 -14.41 9.57
C PHE A 144 -2.99 -15.34 10.31
N PRO A 145 -3.44 -16.06 11.35
CA PRO A 145 -2.56 -16.86 12.22
C PRO A 145 -1.81 -17.96 11.46
N HIS A 146 -2.41 -18.54 10.42
CA HIS A 146 -1.79 -19.60 9.61
C HIS A 146 -0.81 -19.09 8.54
N ASP A 147 -0.85 -17.79 8.22
CA ASP A 147 -0.04 -17.17 7.16
C ASP A 147 0.88 -16.06 7.69
N THR A 148 1.04 -15.94 9.02
CA THR A 148 1.65 -14.76 9.65
C THR A 148 3.03 -14.43 9.09
N GLN A 149 3.94 -15.42 9.10
CA GLN A 149 5.30 -15.22 8.63
C GLN A 149 5.35 -15.00 7.12
N SER A 150 4.54 -15.73 6.35
CA SER A 150 4.55 -15.63 4.89
C SER A 150 4.04 -14.27 4.39
N LEU A 151 2.98 -13.74 5.02
CA LEU A 151 2.45 -12.41 4.73
C LEU A 151 3.41 -11.30 5.17
N TRP A 152 3.94 -11.37 6.39
CA TRP A 152 4.88 -10.36 6.87
C TRP A 152 6.14 -10.28 5.98
N ILE A 153 6.64 -11.43 5.52
CA ILE A 153 7.73 -11.48 4.53
C ILE A 153 7.30 -10.89 3.19
N ALA A 154 6.10 -11.20 2.69
CA ALA A 154 5.61 -10.70 1.42
C ALA A 154 5.47 -9.16 1.42
N PHE A 155 4.88 -8.59 2.47
CA PHE A 155 4.80 -7.13 2.63
C PHE A 155 6.18 -6.50 2.68
N ASN A 156 7.09 -7.00 3.51
CA ASN A 156 8.43 -6.43 3.63
C ASN A 156 9.25 -6.54 2.34
N LYS A 157 9.02 -7.59 1.53
CA LYS A 157 9.60 -7.69 0.18
C LYS A 157 9.07 -6.59 -0.72
N ALA A 158 7.77 -6.29 -0.70
CA ALA A 158 7.20 -5.20 -1.49
C ALA A 158 7.68 -3.82 -1.00
N PHE A 159 7.69 -3.60 0.31
CA PHE A 159 8.18 -2.38 0.94
C PHE A 159 9.63 -2.07 0.63
N ALA A 160 10.47 -3.09 0.44
CA ALA A 160 11.86 -2.91 0.07
C ALA A 160 12.07 -2.25 -1.30
N TRP A 161 11.07 -2.30 -2.18
CA TRP A 161 11.10 -1.67 -3.52
C TRP A 161 10.43 -0.30 -3.58
N LEU A 162 9.89 0.21 -2.47
CA LEU A 162 9.32 1.55 -2.43
C LEU A 162 10.43 2.61 -2.68
N PRO A 163 10.19 3.59 -3.57
CA PRO A 163 11.08 4.73 -3.77
C PRO A 163 11.32 5.52 -2.47
N PHE A 164 12.48 6.18 -2.36
CA PHE A 164 12.83 6.93 -1.15
C PHE A 164 12.36 8.37 -1.16
N THR A 165 12.28 8.98 -2.34
CA THR A 165 12.02 10.41 -2.50
C THR A 165 11.26 10.69 -3.79
N ALA A 166 10.57 11.84 -3.84
CA ALA A 166 9.97 12.34 -5.07
C ALA A 166 10.33 13.80 -5.32
N LEU A 167 10.44 14.19 -6.59
CA LEU A 167 10.59 15.58 -7.03
C LEU A 167 9.32 16.00 -7.77
N VAL A 168 8.54 16.90 -7.17
CA VAL A 168 7.29 17.39 -7.74
C VAL A 168 7.54 18.68 -8.51
N GLY A 169 7.15 18.69 -9.80
CA GLY A 169 7.23 19.84 -10.70
C GLY A 169 8.63 20.43 -10.84
N GLY A 170 9.68 19.61 -10.67
CA GLY A 170 11.08 20.04 -10.70
C GLY A 170 11.49 21.00 -9.58
N ARG A 171 10.67 21.16 -8.53
CA ARG A 171 10.86 22.23 -7.52
C ARG A 171 10.73 21.76 -6.07
N VAL A 172 9.82 20.85 -5.78
CA VAL A 172 9.52 20.42 -4.40
C VAL A 172 10.06 19.01 -4.19
N LEU A 173 11.07 18.88 -3.32
CA LEU A 173 11.59 17.57 -2.91
C LEU A 173 10.76 17.04 -1.73
N CYS A 174 10.18 15.85 -1.90
CA CYS A 174 9.36 15.16 -0.92
C CYS A 174 10.10 13.93 -0.38
N LYS A 175 10.07 13.77 0.95
CA LYS A 175 10.60 12.62 1.70
C LYS A 175 9.74 12.40 2.93
#